data_AF-A0A8A1UZW3-F1
#
_entry.id   AF-A0A8A1UZW3-F1
#
_cell.length_a   1.000
_cell.length_b   1.000
_cell.length_c   1.000
_cell.angle_alpha   90.00
_cell.angle_beta   90.00
_cell.angle_gamma   90.00
#
_symmetry.space_group_name_H-M   'P 1'
#
loop_
_entity.id
_entity.type
_entity.pdbx_description
1 polymer ?
#
loop_
_entity_poly.entity_id
_entity_poly.type
_entity_poly.pdbx_seq_one_letter_code
_entity_poly.pdbx_strand_id
1 'polypeptide(L)' 'MAGNEPTRTPLIKGVHGAPGVYELTWSMGPGPAGRATWQYGQEQIRGARHIVWRRIGTHDIFTGP' A
#
# COMPACT_ATOMS: atom_id res chain seq x y z
N MET A 1 10.76 3.54 31.33
CA MET A 1 10.57 2.24 30.65
C MET A 1 9.08 2.03 30.42
N ALA A 2 8.56 2.45 29.27
CA ALA A 2 7.24 2.09 28.78
C ALA A 2 7.28 2.32 27.26
N GLY A 3 7.47 1.24 26.49
CA GLY A 3 7.49 1.28 25.04
C GLY A 3 6.08 1.50 24.51
N ASN A 4 5.75 2.74 24.17
CA ASN A 4 4.60 3.04 23.34
C ASN A 4 5.00 2.77 21.89
N GLU A 5 4.93 1.51 21.44
CA GLU A 5 4.97 1.24 20.00
C GLU A 5 3.59 1.56 19.44
N PRO A 6 3.43 2.65 18.65
CA PRO A 6 2.17 2.86 17.96
C PRO A 6 2.02 1.71 16.95
N THR A 7 0.99 0.89 17.12
CA THR A 7 0.47 0.06 16.04
C THR A 7 0.13 0.99 14.88
N ARG A 8 1.06 1.15 13.93
CA ARG A 8 0.86 2.02 12.77
C ARG A 8 -0.24 1.39 11.93
N THR A 9 -1.42 1.99 11.99
CA THR A 9 -2.60 1.58 11.24
C THR A 9 -2.27 1.54 9.74
N PRO A 10 -2.81 0.57 8.97
CA PRO A 10 -2.63 0.59 7.53
C PRO A 10 -3.15 1.91 6.95
N LEU A 11 -2.27 2.64 6.26
CA LEU A 11 -2.56 3.95 5.67
C LEU A 11 -2.65 3.82 4.15
N ILE A 12 -3.70 4.40 3.57
CA ILE A 12 -3.88 4.55 2.13
C ILE A 12 -3.73 6.04 1.76
N LYS A 13 -2.92 6.33 0.75
CA LYS A 13 -2.78 7.68 0.15
C LYS A 13 -2.56 7.60 -1.35
N GLY A 14 -2.81 8.69 -2.07
CA GLY A 14 -2.46 8.79 -3.50
C GLY A 14 -0.94 8.90 -3.71
N VAL A 15 -0.44 8.35 -4.82
CA VAL A 15 0.96 8.49 -5.24
C VAL A 15 1.13 9.78 -6.03
N HIS A 16 2.08 10.62 -5.59
CA HIS A 16 2.40 11.87 -6.28
C HIS A 16 2.95 11.59 -7.70
N GLY A 17 2.45 12.32 -8.70
CA GLY A 17 2.86 12.14 -10.10
C GLY A 17 2.25 10.92 -10.80
N ALA A 18 1.42 10.11 -10.12
CA ALA A 18 0.72 8.97 -10.69
C ALA A 18 -0.78 8.99 -10.34
N PRO A 19 -1.59 9.81 -11.03
CA PRO A 19 -3.03 9.88 -10.79
C PRO A 19 -3.71 8.51 -10.88
N GLY A 20 -4.59 8.21 -9.92
CA GLY A 20 -5.30 6.92 -9.86
C GLY A 20 -4.50 5.75 -9.25
N VAL A 21 -3.24 5.98 -8.87
CA VAL A 21 -2.41 5.02 -8.14
C VAL A 21 -2.38 5.39 -6.65
N TYR A 22 -2.54 4.38 -5.81
CA TYR A 22 -2.58 4.51 -4.36
C TYR A 22 -1.45 3.69 -3.73
N GLU A 23 -0.87 4.22 -2.66
CA GLU A 23 0.08 3.53 -1.78
C GLU A 23 -0.66 3.05 -0.53
N LEU A 24 -0.48 1.78 -0.19
CA LEU A 24 -0.84 1.16 1.09
C LEU A 24 0.45 0.95 1.89
N THR A 25 0.51 1.41 3.14
CA THR A 25 1.62 1.10 4.07
C THR A 25 1.07 0.34 5.28
N TRP A 26 1.76 -0.70 5.75
CA TRP A 26 1.40 -1.45 6.96
C TRP A 26 2.62 -1.82 7.79
N SER A 27 2.47 -1.95 9.12
CA SER A 27 3.53 -2.43 10.02
C SER A 27 3.15 -3.80 10.60
N MET A 28 4.07 -4.77 10.54
CA MET A 28 3.89 -6.13 11.09
C MET A 28 4.78 -6.42 12.33
N GLY A 29 5.40 -5.40 12.92
CA GLY A 29 6.36 -5.54 14.01
C GLY A 29 7.44 -4.44 13.97
N PRO A 30 8.58 -4.62 14.67
CA PRO A 30 9.62 -3.60 14.80
C PRO A 30 10.44 -3.36 13.51
N GLY A 31 10.24 -4.18 12.48
CA GLY A 31 10.88 -4.04 11.18
C GLY A 31 10.30 -2.90 10.32
N PRO A 32 10.92 -2.63 9.15
CA PRO A 32 10.40 -1.64 8.21
C PRO A 32 8.95 -1.93 7.83
N ALA A 33 8.14 -0.89 7.71
CA ALA A 33 6.77 -1.03 7.24
C ALA A 33 6.75 -1.58 5.80
N GLY A 34 5.86 -2.55 5.56
CA GLY A 34 5.55 -3.02 4.22
C GLY A 34 4.83 -1.93 3.41
N ARG A 35 5.02 -1.95 2.09
CA ARG A 35 4.38 -1.04 1.15
C ARG A 35 3.82 -1.80 -0.05
N ALA A 36 2.72 -1.30 -0.59
CA ALA A 36 2.17 -1.75 -1.85
C ALA A 36 1.62 -0.57 -2.63
N THR A 37 1.71 -0.62 -3.96
CA THR A 37 0.99 0.29 -4.85
C THR A 37 -0.06 -0.48 -5.64
N TRP A 38 -1.22 0.15 -5.81
CA TRP A 38 -2.38 -0.44 -6.47
C TRP A 38 -3.22 0.64 -7.14
N GLN A 39 -4.13 0.22 -8.03
CA GLN A 39 -5.12 1.09 -8.65
C GLN A 39 -6.46 0.38 -8.78
N TYR A 40 -7.53 1.16 -8.99
CA TYR A 40 -8.80 0.57 -9.42
C TYR A 40 -8.69 0.15 -10.89
N GLY A 41 -9.09 -1.09 -11.18
CA GLY A 41 -9.24 -1.61 -12.54
C GLY A 41 -10.69 -1.57 -13.00
N GLN A 42 -10.91 -1.97 -14.24
CA GLN A 42 -12.27 -2.23 -14.73
C GLN A 42 -12.92 -3.34 -13.90
N GLU A 43 -14.21 -3.17 -13.59
CA GLU A 43 -15.02 -4.15 -12.88
C GLU A 43 -14.95 -5.52 -13.57
N GLN A 44 -14.61 -6.56 -12.81
CA GLN A 44 -14.56 -7.95 -13.30
C GLN A 44 -15.73 -8.78 -12.77
N ILE A 45 -16.25 -8.41 -11.60
CA ILE A 45 -17.37 -9.05 -10.92
C ILE A 45 -18.39 -7.96 -10.66
N ARG A 46 -19.63 -8.19 -11.09
CA ARG A 46 -20.73 -7.23 -10.96
C ARG A 46 -20.93 -6.84 -9.48
N GLY A 47 -20.97 -5.53 -9.23
CA GLY A 47 -21.08 -4.90 -7.92
C GLY A 47 -19.77 -4.79 -7.16
N ALA A 48 -18.63 -5.26 -7.69
CA ALA A 48 -17.37 -5.33 -6.96
C ALA A 48 -16.30 -4.38 -7.52
N ARG A 49 -15.58 -3.71 -6.62
CA ARG A 49 -14.40 -2.92 -6.97
C ARG A 49 -13.25 -3.86 -7.31
N HIS A 50 -12.68 -3.70 -8.50
CA HIS A 50 -11.49 -4.45 -8.91
C HIS A 50 -10.22 -3.70 -8.50
N ILE A 51 -9.37 -4.38 -7.73
CA ILE A 51 -8.05 -3.86 -7.33
C ILE A 51 -6.99 -4.52 -8.20
N VAL A 52 -6.21 -3.69 -8.90
CA VAL A 52 -5.04 -4.13 -9.65
C VAL A 52 -3.80 -3.80 -8.84
N TRP A 53 -3.11 -4.83 -8.38
CA TRP A 53 -1.83 -4.70 -7.69
C TRP A 53 -0.73 -4.34 -8.69
N ARG A 54 0.07 -3.32 -8.38
CA ARG A 54 1.23 -2.91 -9.18
C ARG A 54 2.52 -3.43 -8.57
N ARG A 55 2.74 -3.16 -7.29
CA ARG A 55 3.93 -3.59 -6.52
C ARG A 55 3.53 -3.94 -5.09
N ILE A 56 4.14 -4.99 -4.53
CA ILE A 56 3.94 -5.43 -3.15
C ILE A 56 5.29 -5.86 -2.59
N GLY A 57 5.67 -5.38 -1.41
CA GLY A 57 6.95 -5.74 -0.81
C GLY A 57 7.30 -4.94 0.45
N THR A 58 8.53 -5.12 0.92
CA THR A 58 9.17 -4.32 1.96
C THR A 58 9.78 -3.05 1.35
N HIS A 59 10.60 -2.28 2.09
CA HIS A 59 11.16 -1.00 1.65
C HIS A 59 12.08 -1.07 0.40
N ASP A 60 12.27 -2.25 -0.21
CA ASP A 60 13.21 -2.51 -1.31
C ASP A 60 12.60 -2.53 -2.72
N ILE A 61 11.35 -2.10 -2.91
CA ILE A 61 10.73 -2.10 -4.26
C ILE A 61 11.14 -0.87 -5.10
N PHE A 62 12.44 -0.67 -5.32
CA PHE A 62 12.95 0.30 -6.28
C PHE A 62 13.34 -0.39 -7.59
N THR A 63 12.50 -0.21 -8.63
CA THR A 63 12.89 0.16 -10.01
C THR A 63 11.64 0.23 -10.91
N GLY A 64 11.20 1.45 -11.24
CA GLY A 64 10.26 1.81 -12.32
C GLY A 64 8.75 1.75 -11.98
N PRO A 65 7.89 2.68 -12.42
CA PRO A 65 6.44 2.50 -12.36
C PRO A 65 5.93 1.36 -13.27
#